data_AF-A0A7V6NK96-F1
#
_entry.id   AF-A0A7V6NK96-F1
#
_cell.length_a   1.000
_cell.length_b   1.000
_cell.length_c   1.000
_cell.angle_alpha   90.00
_cell.angle_beta   90.00
_cell.angle_gamma   90.00
#
_symmetry.space_group_name_H-M   'P 1'
#
loop_
_entity.id
_entity.type
_entity.pdbx_description
1 polymer ?
#
loop_
_entity_poly.entity_id
_entity_poly.type
_entity_poly.pdbx_seq_one_letter_code
_entity_poly.pdbx_strand_id
1 'polypeptide(L)'
;MLTEKVAPKRQEGQEERNDGINDIAQKGQCRRCGRALSDPTSIRRGFGPTCYKKFANETERLARLEAEEQLQIQAEKQRTRTGALKLFAFSCKAGELQEKMRENRAIIEALLKEYHRKIA
;
A
#
# COMPACT_ATOMS: atom_id res chain seq x y z
N MET A 1 -69.32 10.87 -11.84
CA MET A 1 -68.20 11.58 -12.50
C MET A 1 -67.04 11.63 -11.51
N LEU A 2 -66.02 10.80 -11.72
CA LEU A 2 -64.86 10.70 -10.83
C LEU A 2 -63.87 11.79 -11.24
N THR A 3 -63.64 12.77 -10.36
CA THR A 3 -62.66 13.83 -10.57
C THR A 3 -61.27 13.32 -10.21
N GLU A 4 -60.46 13.04 -11.22
CA GLU A 4 -59.05 12.72 -11.05
C GLU A 4 -58.30 13.96 -10.55
N LYS A 5 -57.74 13.88 -9.34
CA LYS A 5 -56.86 14.90 -8.78
C LYS A 5 -55.50 14.79 -9.46
N VAL A 6 -55.31 15.59 -10.50
CA VAL A 6 -54.03 15.75 -11.21
C VAL A 6 -53.00 16.32 -10.23
N ALA A 7 -51.94 15.55 -9.97
CA ALA A 7 -50.82 15.97 -9.14
C ALA A 7 -50.10 17.18 -9.77
N PRO A 8 -49.69 18.20 -8.99
CA PRO A 8 -49.05 19.38 -9.54
C PRO A 8 -47.66 19.03 -10.10
N LYS A 9 -47.45 19.38 -11.38
CA LYS A 9 -46.13 19.36 -12.02
C LYS A 9 -45.19 20.29 -11.24
N ARG A 10 -44.10 19.73 -10.70
CA ARG A 10 -43.02 20.50 -10.06
C ARG A 10 -42.29 21.31 -11.13
N GLN A 11 -42.25 22.63 -10.94
CA GLN A 11 -41.52 23.57 -11.78
C GLN A 11 -40.01 23.39 -11.53
N GLU A 12 -39.28 23.14 -12.60
CA GLU A 12 -37.82 23.18 -12.65
C GLU A 12 -37.38 24.64 -12.79
N GLY A 13 -36.53 25.10 -11.90
CA GLY A 13 -35.96 26.44 -11.99
C GLY A 13 -35.35 26.90 -10.68
N GLN A 14 -34.05 26.68 -10.52
CA GLN A 14 -33.08 27.69 -10.08
C GLN A 14 -31.67 27.10 -10.16
N GLU A 15 -30.99 27.49 -11.24
CA GLU A 15 -29.56 27.33 -11.45
C GLU A 15 -28.82 28.24 -10.48
N GLU A 16 -28.22 27.68 -9.42
CA GLU A 16 -27.17 28.37 -8.68
C GLU A 16 -25.90 27.52 -8.68
N ARG A 17 -24.96 28.00 -9.50
CA ARG A 17 -23.50 27.84 -9.45
C ARG A 17 -23.01 27.12 -8.19
N ASN A 18 -22.32 25.99 -8.35
CA ASN A 18 -21.21 25.55 -7.48
C ASN A 18 -20.55 24.26 -8.04
N ASP A 19 -19.38 24.47 -8.64
CA ASP A 19 -18.17 23.62 -8.66
C ASP A 19 -18.34 22.09 -8.48
N GLY A 20 -18.15 21.35 -9.58
CA GLY A 20 -17.64 19.97 -9.53
C GLY A 20 -18.62 18.84 -9.19
N ILE A 21 -19.94 19.04 -9.29
CA ILE A 21 -20.93 18.02 -8.93
C ILE A 21 -21.30 17.16 -10.15
N ASN A 22 -20.48 16.15 -10.41
CA ASN A 22 -20.86 14.82 -10.93
C ASN A 22 -22.33 14.66 -11.42
N ASP A 23 -22.57 14.86 -12.73
CA ASP A 23 -23.88 15.06 -13.41
C ASP A 23 -25.04 14.12 -13.03
N ILE A 24 -24.75 12.87 -12.63
CA ILE A 24 -25.78 11.88 -12.21
C ILE A 24 -26.40 12.25 -10.85
N ALA A 25 -25.60 12.83 -9.94
CA ALA A 25 -26.08 13.29 -8.64
C ALA A 25 -26.92 14.56 -8.77
N GLN A 26 -26.58 15.45 -9.72
CA GLN A 26 -27.40 16.61 -10.07
C GLN A 26 -28.78 16.24 -10.62
N LYS A 27 -28.89 15.10 -11.32
CA LYS A 27 -30.19 14.52 -11.75
C LYS A 27 -31.00 13.92 -10.58
N GLY A 28 -30.51 14.02 -9.34
CA GLY A 28 -31.19 13.49 -8.16
C GLY A 28 -31.28 11.97 -8.19
N GLN A 29 -30.30 11.25 -8.73
CA GLN A 29 -30.31 9.79 -8.81
C GLN A 29 -29.10 9.14 -8.14
N CYS A 30 -29.32 7.96 -7.55
CA CYS A 30 -28.28 7.15 -6.94
C CYS A 30 -27.38 6.55 -8.00
N ARG A 31 -26.06 6.78 -7.91
CA ARG A 31 -25.06 6.25 -8.84
C ARG A 31 -24.98 4.74 -8.91
N ARG A 32 -25.28 4.05 -7.80
CA ARG A 32 -25.17 2.59 -7.73
C ARG A 32 -26.40 1.86 -8.29
N CYS A 33 -27.59 2.40 -8.07
CA CYS A 33 -28.84 1.69 -8.37
C CYS A 33 -29.85 2.49 -9.19
N GLY A 34 -29.54 3.73 -9.57
CA GLY A 34 -30.40 4.60 -10.39
C GLY A 34 -31.62 5.18 -9.67
N ARG A 35 -31.90 4.80 -8.41
CA ARG A 35 -33.08 5.27 -7.68
C ARG A 35 -33.05 6.78 -7.46
N ALA A 36 -34.18 7.45 -7.62
CA ALA A 36 -34.34 8.86 -7.28
C ALA A 36 -34.05 9.14 -5.80
N LEU A 37 -33.30 10.19 -5.55
CA LEU A 37 -32.86 10.68 -4.25
C LEU A 37 -33.67 11.93 -3.92
N SER A 38 -34.35 11.90 -2.78
CA SER A 38 -35.13 13.03 -2.26
C SER A 38 -34.42 13.79 -1.15
N ASP A 39 -33.50 13.13 -0.44
CA ASP A 39 -32.77 13.72 0.68
C ASP A 39 -31.54 14.50 0.19
N PRO A 40 -31.35 15.78 0.58
CA PRO A 40 -30.23 16.61 0.15
C PRO A 40 -28.87 16.01 0.49
N THR A 41 -28.75 15.27 1.61
CA THR A 41 -27.49 14.61 1.98
C THR A 41 -27.14 13.50 1.01
N SER A 42 -28.14 12.69 0.64
CA SER A 42 -28.01 11.62 -0.35
C SER A 42 -27.70 12.16 -1.74
N ILE A 43 -28.31 13.29 -2.13
CA ILE A 43 -28.02 13.99 -3.40
C ILE A 43 -26.57 14.45 -3.43
N ARG A 44 -26.07 15.14 -2.38
CA ARG A 44 -24.66 15.58 -2.31
C ARG A 44 -23.68 14.43 -2.41
N ARG A 45 -23.99 13.29 -1.79
CA ARG A 45 -23.17 12.07 -1.84
C ARG A 45 -23.30 11.31 -3.17
N GLY A 46 -24.34 11.56 -3.96
CA GLY A 46 -24.68 10.81 -5.17
C GLY A 46 -25.10 9.34 -4.92
N PHE A 47 -25.33 8.95 -3.66
CA PHE A 47 -25.72 7.60 -3.27
C PHE A 47 -26.86 7.64 -2.27
N GLY A 48 -27.84 6.76 -2.45
CA GLY A 48 -28.87 6.53 -1.43
C GLY A 48 -28.27 5.93 -0.16
N PRO A 49 -28.94 6.05 1.00
CA PRO A 49 -28.38 5.72 2.31
C PRO A 49 -27.83 4.28 2.38
N THR A 50 -28.56 3.30 1.84
CA THR A 50 -28.11 1.91 1.79
C THR A 50 -26.93 1.70 0.85
N CYS A 51 -26.93 2.36 -0.31
CA CYS A 51 -25.85 2.24 -1.29
C CYS A 51 -24.57 2.92 -0.78
N TYR A 52 -24.71 4.05 -0.09
CA TYR A 52 -23.61 4.76 0.55
C TYR A 52 -22.97 3.91 1.65
N LYS A 53 -23.76 3.26 2.52
CA LYS A 53 -23.23 2.34 3.54
C LYS A 53 -22.40 1.20 2.92
N LYS A 54 -22.89 0.61 1.82
CA LYS A 54 -22.16 -0.45 1.11
C LYS A 54 -20.87 0.08 0.50
N PHE A 55 -20.93 1.22 -0.19
CA PHE A 55 -19.76 1.87 -0.78
C PHE A 55 -18.71 2.19 0.29
N ALA A 56 -19.10 2.85 1.38
CA ALA A 56 -18.19 3.21 2.47
C ALA A 56 -17.49 1.97 3.07
N ASN A 57 -18.23 0.87 3.28
CA ASN A 57 -17.66 -0.38 3.79
C ASN A 57 -16.70 -1.03 2.77
N GLU A 58 -17.06 -1.05 1.49
CA GLU A 58 -16.17 -1.53 0.41
C GLU A 58 -14.87 -0.71 0.36
N THR A 59 -14.95 0.61 0.43
CA THR A 59 -13.78 1.50 0.44
C THR A 59 -12.93 1.29 1.69
N GLU A 60 -13.54 1.20 2.86
CA GLU A 60 -12.81 0.95 4.11
C GLU A 60 -12.09 -0.41 4.08
N ARG A 61 -12.75 -1.45 3.56
CA ARG A 61 -12.14 -2.77 3.40
C ARG A 61 -10.94 -2.72 2.46
N LEU A 62 -11.04 -2.02 1.33
CA LEU A 62 -9.92 -1.86 0.40
C LEU A 62 -8.76 -1.12 1.06
N ALA A 63 -9.03 -0.02 1.77
CA ALA A 63 -7.99 0.74 2.49
C ALA A 63 -7.26 -0.13 3.54
N ARG A 64 -7.97 -1.03 4.23
CA ARG A 64 -7.36 -1.98 5.16
C ARG A 64 -6.44 -2.98 4.45
N LEU A 65 -6.88 -3.55 3.33
CA LEU A 65 -6.07 -4.49 2.54
C LEU A 65 -4.81 -3.83 1.98
N GLU A 66 -4.93 -2.60 1.45
CA GLU A 66 -3.78 -1.83 0.97
C GLU A 66 -2.78 -1.52 2.10
N ALA A 67 -3.27 -1.19 3.29
CA ALA A 67 -2.41 -0.96 4.45
C ALA A 67 -1.67 -2.25 4.89
N GLU A 68 -2.35 -3.40 4.90
CA GLU A 68 -1.74 -4.69 5.19
C GLU A 68 -0.67 -5.07 4.16
N GLU A 69 -0.94 -4.86 2.87
CA GLU A 69 0.00 -5.11 1.78
C GLU A 69 1.26 -4.24 1.91
N GLN A 70 1.11 -2.95 2.20
CA GLN A 70 2.24 -2.03 2.43
C GLN A 70 3.11 -2.48 3.61
N LEU A 71 2.50 -2.95 4.70
CA LEU A 71 3.22 -3.49 5.85
C LEU A 71 4.03 -4.74 5.48
N GLN A 72 3.46 -5.64 4.69
CA GLN A 72 4.18 -6.84 4.22
C GLN A 72 5.38 -6.46 3.35
N ILE A 73 5.18 -5.58 2.37
CA ILE A 73 6.27 -5.09 1.50
C ILE A 73 7.39 -4.44 2.33
N GLN A 74 7.04 -3.66 3.34
CA GLN A 74 8.02 -3.02 4.22
C GLN A 74 8.78 -4.05 5.06
N ALA A 75 8.10 -5.04 5.62
CA ALA A 75 8.72 -6.11 6.41
C ALA A 75 9.68 -6.94 5.54
N GLU A 76 9.32 -7.24 4.30
CA GLU A 76 10.19 -7.95 3.36
C GLU A 76 11.44 -7.15 3.00
N LYS A 77 11.29 -5.85 2.69
CA LYS A 77 12.42 -4.94 2.44
C LYS A 77 13.37 -4.85 3.65
N GLN A 78 12.84 -4.85 4.87
CA GLN A 78 13.66 -4.87 6.07
C GLN A 78 14.40 -6.21 6.25
N ARG A 79 13.74 -7.33 5.98
CA ARG A 79 14.36 -8.68 6.03
C ARG A 79 15.50 -8.79 5.03
N THR A 80 15.30 -8.40 3.78
CA THR A 80 16.34 -8.46 2.74
C THR A 80 17.51 -7.55 3.05
N ARG A 81 17.26 -6.31 3.52
CA ARG A 81 18.32 -5.39 3.98
C ARG A 81 19.12 -5.98 5.14
N THR A 82 18.44 -6.55 6.13
CA THR A 82 19.09 -7.18 7.28
C THR A 82 19.92 -8.39 6.87
N GLY A 83 19.41 -9.22 5.94
CA GLY A 83 20.14 -10.34 5.35
C GLY A 83 21.41 -9.89 4.62
N ALA A 84 21.30 -8.86 3.78
CA ALA A 84 22.43 -8.29 3.04
C ALA A 84 23.52 -7.74 3.98
N LEU A 85 23.13 -7.01 5.03
CA LEU A 85 24.07 -6.49 6.03
C LEU A 85 24.79 -7.62 6.78
N LYS A 86 24.08 -8.70 7.12
CA LYS A 86 24.70 -9.88 7.76
C LYS A 86 25.69 -10.55 6.82
N LEU A 87 25.33 -10.77 5.55
CA LEU A 87 26.22 -11.37 4.56
C LEU A 87 27.50 -10.54 4.36
N PHE A 88 27.36 -9.22 4.29
CA PHE A 88 28.51 -8.32 4.23
C PHE A 88 29.41 -8.41 5.47
N ALA A 89 28.81 -8.44 6.67
CA ALA A 89 29.60 -8.61 7.90
C ALA A 89 30.35 -9.96 7.94
N PHE A 90 29.75 -11.03 7.42
CA PHE A 90 30.42 -12.32 7.29
C PHE A 90 31.57 -12.28 6.29
N SER A 91 31.41 -11.60 5.15
CA SER A 91 32.48 -11.53 4.14
C SER A 91 33.70 -10.76 4.64
N CYS A 92 33.50 -9.65 5.37
CA CYS A 92 34.61 -8.91 5.99
C CYS A 92 35.40 -9.80 6.96
N LYS A 93 34.71 -10.52 7.86
CA LYS A 93 35.34 -11.45 8.81
C LYS A 93 36.07 -12.60 8.12
N ALA A 94 35.52 -13.12 7.03
CA ALA A 94 36.17 -14.16 6.24
C ALA A 94 37.48 -13.65 5.61
N GLY A 95 37.50 -12.41 5.12
CA GLY A 95 38.71 -11.76 4.60
C GLY A 95 39.80 -11.62 5.67
N GLU A 96 39.46 -11.10 6.85
CA GLU A 96 40.40 -10.99 7.98
C GLU A 96 40.99 -12.35 8.38
N LEU A 97 40.15 -13.40 8.40
CA LEU A 97 40.61 -14.75 8.71
C LEU A 97 41.55 -15.30 7.62
N GLN A 98 41.26 -15.05 6.34
CA GLN A 98 42.13 -15.46 5.24
C GLN A 98 43.50 -14.80 5.29
N GLU A 99 43.55 -13.52 5.67
CA GLU A 99 44.80 -12.79 5.84
C GLU A 99 45.64 -13.37 6.98
N LYS A 100 45.03 -13.61 8.14
CA LYS A 100 45.70 -14.30 9.26
C LYS A 100 46.20 -15.70 8.89
N MET A 101 45.41 -16.46 8.13
CA MET A 101 45.85 -17.77 7.65
C MET A 101 47.04 -17.67 6.68
N ARG A 102 47.11 -16.61 5.86
CA ARG A 102 48.25 -16.34 4.98
C ARG A 102 49.51 -15.99 5.78
N GLU A 103 49.38 -15.14 6.79
CA GLU A 103 50.48 -14.80 7.70
C GLU A 103 50.99 -16.04 8.44
N ASN A 104 50.09 -16.83 9.04
CA ASN A 104 50.44 -18.08 9.72
C ASN A 104 51.17 -19.05 8.80
N ARG A 105 50.72 -19.17 7.54
CA ARG A 105 51.39 -20.00 6.55
C ARG A 105 52.81 -19.52 6.27
N ALA A 106 53.01 -18.20 6.10
CA ALA A 106 54.33 -17.63 5.88
C ALA A 106 55.28 -17.87 7.06
N ILE A 107 54.78 -17.76 8.30
CA ILE A 107 55.53 -18.07 9.51
C ILE A 107 55.96 -19.55 9.54
N ILE A 108 55.03 -20.47 9.26
CA ILE A 108 55.33 -21.91 9.24
C ILE A 108 56.40 -22.21 8.19
N GLU A 109 56.27 -21.67 6.98
CA GLU A 109 57.26 -21.86 5.91
C GLU A 109 58.65 -21.31 6.29
N ALA A 110 58.70 -20.18 7.01
CA ALA A 110 59.96 -19.61 7.51
C ALA A 110 60.60 -20.51 8.58
N LEU A 111 59.81 -20.99 9.55
CA LEU A 111 60.28 -21.90 10.60
C LEU A 111 60.82 -23.21 10.02
N LEU A 112 60.14 -23.78 9.03
CA LEU A 112 60.59 -24.99 8.34
C LEU A 112 61.94 -24.77 7.62
N LYS A 113 62.12 -23.61 6.97
CA LYS A 113 63.41 -23.26 6.34
C LYS A 113 64.52 -23.13 7.37
N GLU A 114 64.27 -22.50 8.51
CA GLU A 114 65.26 -22.41 9.59
C GLU A 114 65.60 -23.78 10.17
N TYR A 115 64.60 -24.62 10.39
CA TYR A 115 64.79 -25.99 10.88
C TYR A 115 65.70 -26.78 9.92
N HIS A 116 65.44 -26.74 8.61
CA HIS A 116 66.28 -27.39 7.62
C HIS A 116 67.72 -26.85 7.59
N ARG A 117 67.92 -25.53 7.77
CA ARG A 117 69.27 -24.93 7.85
C ARG A 117 70.05 -25.36 9.09
N LYS A 118 69.39 -25.71 10.19
CA LYS A 118 70.04 -26.17 11.42
C LYS A 118 70.42 -27.64 11.39
N ILE A 119 69.81 -28.41 10.49
CA ILE A 119 70.02 -29.86 10.34
C ILE A 119 71.00 -30.19 9.20
N ALA A 120 71.04 -29.35 8.16
CA ALA A 120 72.04 -29.42 7.09
C ALA A 120 73.39 -28.86 7.56
#